data_AF-A0A934D945-F1
#
_entry.id   AF-A0A934D945-F1
#
_cell.length_a   1.000
_cell.length_b   1.000
_cell.length_c   1.000
_cell.angle_alpha   90.00
_cell.angle_beta   90.00
_cell.angle_gamma   90.00
#
_symmetry.space_group_name_H-M   'P 1'
#
loop_
_entity.id
_entity.type
_entity.pdbx_description
1 polymer ?
#
loop_
_entity_poly.entity_id
_entity_poly.type
_entity_poly.pdbx_seq_one_letter_code
_entity_poly.pdbx_strand_id
1 'polypeptide(L)'
;MICPGCQTENPEENKVCLKCGAVLVTQATPLPSPTSPSSSIVKIIIVSLLVIFLFGFLILGFLFSQGKIKIGKPSPSPSSFGFQTPIPTSQLLSKYDLDSNGDAIPDFVEEALGWDPKTNPCVSDVCGEAFAGTIVKKATNLLFILDSSGSMAEKVSSGKSKIEEAKTVLKG
;
A
#
# COMPACT_ATOMS: atom_id res chain seq x y z
N MET A 1 -10.15 34.87 13.23
CA MET A 1 -9.80 35.09 11.81
C MET A 1 -11.04 35.33 10.95
N ILE A 2 -10.97 36.17 9.90
CA ILE A 2 -12.14 36.52 9.07
C ILE A 2 -12.14 35.68 7.78
N CYS A 3 -13.27 35.06 7.45
CA CYS A 3 -13.42 34.28 6.22
C CYS A 3 -13.41 35.19 4.97
N PRO A 4 -12.54 34.96 3.97
CA PRO A 4 -12.50 35.79 2.77
C PRO A 4 -13.72 35.64 1.86
N GLY A 5 -14.46 34.53 1.97
CA GLY A 5 -15.64 34.27 1.15
C GLY A 5 -16.93 34.95 1.64
N CYS A 6 -17.16 34.99 2.96
CA CYS A 6 -18.42 35.49 3.53
C CYS A 6 -18.26 36.48 4.69
N GLN A 7 -17.02 36.91 4.98
CA GLN A 7 -16.66 37.87 6.03
C GLN A 7 -17.10 37.49 7.45
N THR A 8 -17.45 36.23 7.69
CA THR A 8 -17.79 35.76 9.04
C THR A 8 -16.53 35.56 9.88
N GLU A 9 -16.58 36.00 11.13
CA GLU A 9 -15.53 35.77 12.10
C GLU A 9 -15.54 34.31 12.56
N ASN A 10 -14.38 33.65 12.51
CA ASN A 10 -14.19 32.27 12.89
C ASN A 10 -13.07 32.15 13.94
N PRO A 11 -13.13 31.15 14.84
CA PRO A 11 -12.02 30.80 15.74
C PRO A 11 -10.74 30.52 14.96
N GLU A 12 -9.57 30.80 15.55
CA GLU A 12 -8.27 30.62 14.88
C GLU A 12 -7.89 29.16 14.63
N GLU A 13 -8.54 28.23 15.32
CA GLU A 13 -8.30 26.78 15.21
C GLU A 13 -9.03 26.15 14.01
N ASN A 14 -10.00 26.87 13.43
CA ASN A 14 -10.83 26.36 12.35
C ASN A 14 -10.11 26.44 11.01
N LYS A 15 -9.98 25.28 10.34
CA LYS A 15 -9.45 25.18 8.97
C LYS A 15 -10.50 25.52 7.89
N VAL A 16 -11.78 25.64 8.28
CA VAL A 16 -12.92 25.88 7.40
C VAL A 16 -13.92 26.83 8.06
N CYS A 17 -14.57 27.66 7.27
CA CYS A 17 -15.56 28.63 7.74
C CYS A 17 -16.85 27.93 8.17
N LEU A 18 -17.31 28.22 9.39
CA LEU A 18 -18.53 27.64 9.97
C LEU A 18 -19.82 28.04 9.24
N LYS A 19 -19.80 29.17 8.50
CA LYS A 19 -21.00 29.69 7.82
C LYS A 19 -21.12 29.23 6.37
N CYS A 20 -20.01 29.24 5.61
CA CYS A 20 -20.04 28.98 4.16
C CYS A 20 -19.16 27.81 3.71
N GLY A 21 -18.43 27.14 4.62
CA GLY A 21 -17.57 26.01 4.29
C GLY A 21 -16.27 26.35 3.55
N ALA A 22 -15.99 27.63 3.27
CA ALA A 22 -14.74 28.02 2.60
C ALA A 22 -13.51 27.69 3.45
N VAL A 23 -12.44 27.19 2.81
CA VAL A 23 -11.17 26.85 3.47
C VAL A 23 -10.51 28.12 4.00
N LEU A 24 -10.18 28.12 5.28
CA LEU A 24 -9.46 29.18 5.95
C LEU A 24 -7.98 28.86 5.85
N VAL A 25 -7.28 29.49 4.90
CA VAL A 25 -5.83 29.29 4.71
C VAL A 25 -5.11 29.87 5.92
N THR A 26 -4.72 29.01 6.85
CA THR A 26 -3.73 29.36 7.87
C THR A 26 -2.44 29.66 7.11
N GLN A 27 -2.04 30.93 7.03
CA GLN A 27 -0.71 31.29 6.55
C GLN A 27 0.29 30.59 7.47
N ALA A 28 0.87 29.50 6.97
CA ALA A 28 1.93 28.81 7.66
C ALA A 28 3.06 29.81 7.83
N THR A 29 3.42 30.07 9.09
CA THR A 29 4.66 30.77 9.45
C THR A 29 5.78 30.17 8.60
N PRO A 30 6.57 30.97 7.85
CA PRO A 30 7.60 30.44 6.98
C PRO A 30 8.55 29.56 7.78
N LEU A 31 8.53 28.26 7.48
CA LEU A 31 9.35 27.26 8.12
C LEU A 31 10.82 27.53 7.76
N PRO A 32 11.76 27.50 8.72
CA PRO A 32 13.17 27.74 8.43
C PRO A 32 13.67 26.72 7.40
N SER A 33 14.29 27.25 6.33
CA SER A 33 14.76 26.48 5.19
C SER A 33 15.84 25.47 5.62
N PRO A 34 15.79 24.19 5.16
CA PRO A 34 16.72 23.16 5.57
C PRO A 34 18.14 23.51 5.13
N THR A 35 19.07 23.53 6.09
CA THR A 35 20.48 23.81 5.86
C THR A 35 21.13 22.63 5.14
N SER A 36 21.71 22.88 3.96
CA SER A 36 22.40 21.88 3.14
C SER A 36 23.54 21.20 3.92
N PRO A 37 23.64 19.85 3.90
CA PRO A 37 24.65 19.14 4.66
C PRO A 37 26.07 19.39 4.10
N SER A 38 26.97 19.72 5.02
CA SER A 38 28.40 19.98 4.79
C SER A 38 29.14 18.77 4.21
N SER A 39 29.96 18.99 3.18
CA SER A 39 30.65 17.98 2.36
C SER A 39 31.65 17.09 3.13
N SER A 40 32.01 17.48 4.35
CA SER A 40 32.91 16.71 5.21
C SER A 40 32.25 15.44 5.76
N ILE A 41 30.93 15.43 5.97
CA ILE A 41 30.20 14.26 6.48
C ILE A 41 30.14 13.15 5.42
N VAL A 42 29.98 13.52 4.14
CA VAL A 42 29.94 12.56 3.03
C VAL A 42 31.27 11.80 2.89
N LYS A 43 32.41 12.48 3.09
CA LYS A 43 33.74 11.84 3.01
C LYS A 43 33.96 10.82 4.13
N ILE A 44 33.47 11.10 5.34
CA ILE A 44 33.60 10.17 6.48
C ILE A 44 32.80 8.88 6.23
N ILE A 45 31.59 8.99 5.67
CA ILE A 45 30.74 7.82 5.38
C ILE A 45 31.40 6.91 4.34
N ILE A 46 31.98 7.48 3.27
CA ILE A 46 32.64 6.70 2.21
C ILE A 46 33.86 5.95 2.75
N VAL A 47 34.69 6.60 3.57
CA VAL A 47 35.87 5.96 4.17
C VAL A 47 35.45 4.84 5.13
N SER A 48 34.40 5.06 5.93
CA SER A 48 33.88 4.03 6.85
C SER A 48 33.38 2.79 6.11
N LEU A 49 32.67 2.96 4.99
CA LEU A 49 32.16 1.83 4.19
C LEU A 49 33.29 0.99 3.57
N LEU A 50 34.35 1.65 3.08
CA LEU A 50 35.52 0.97 2.52
C LEU A 50 36.26 0.13 3.58
N VAL A 51 36.41 0.66 4.79
CA VAL A 51 37.05 -0.06 5.90
C VAL A 51 36.24 -1.27 6.32
N ILE A 52 34.91 -1.14 6.46
CA ILE A 52 34.03 -2.26 6.81
C ILE A 52 34.08 -3.36 5.74
N PHE A 53 34.10 -2.98 4.47
CA PHE A 53 34.19 -3.94 3.37
C PHE A 53 35.51 -4.71 3.39
N LEU A 54 36.64 -4.02 3.57
CA LEU A 54 37.96 -4.66 3.69
C LEU A 54 38.03 -5.62 4.89
N PHE A 55 37.50 -5.20 6.05
CA PHE A 55 37.47 -6.04 7.24
C PHE A 55 36.54 -7.25 7.07
N GLY A 56 35.39 -7.06 6.44
CA GLY A 56 34.44 -8.13 6.13
C GLY A 56 35.06 -9.20 5.21
N PHE A 57 35.79 -8.79 4.18
CA PHE A 57 36.50 -9.72 3.29
C PHE A 57 37.61 -10.49 4.00
N LEU A 58 38.35 -9.85 4.91
CA LEU A 58 39.36 -10.54 5.73
C LEU A 58 38.74 -11.58 6.67
N ILE A 59 37.64 -11.25 7.35
CA ILE A 59 36.93 -12.16 8.25
C ILE A 59 36.32 -13.34 7.46
N LEU A 60 35.69 -13.06 6.32
CA LEU A 60 35.06 -14.09 5.50
C LEU A 60 36.10 -15.03 4.89
N GLY A 61 37.25 -14.50 4.45
CA GLY A 61 38.39 -15.31 4.00
C GLY A 61 38.98 -16.20 5.10
N PHE A 62 39.07 -15.69 6.34
CA PHE A 62 39.55 -16.46 7.48
C PHE A 62 38.60 -17.61 7.87
N LEU A 63 37.28 -17.36 7.85
CA LEU A 63 36.27 -18.40 8.11
C LEU A 63 36.25 -19.47 7.02
N PHE A 64 36.48 -19.09 5.75
CA PHE A 64 36.56 -20.05 4.64
C PHE A 64 37.83 -20.92 4.71
N SER A 65 38.93 -20.37 5.24
CA SER A 65 40.19 -21.11 5.44
C SER A 65 40.09 -22.19 6.53
N GLN A 66 39.20 -22.03 7.52
CA GLN A 66 38.96 -23.02 8.60
C GLN A 66 37.97 -24.13 8.20
N GLY A 67 38.01 -24.57 6.93
CA GLY A 67 37.07 -25.51 6.30
C GLY A 67 36.57 -26.66 7.18
N LYS A 68 35.36 -26.50 7.73
CA LYS A 68 34.47 -27.57 8.21
C LYS A 68 33.01 -27.24 7.90
N ILE A 69 32.69 -26.95 6.63
CA ILE A 69 31.29 -26.98 6.18
C ILE A 69 30.94 -28.43 5.89
N LYS A 70 30.38 -29.11 6.89
CA LYS A 70 29.73 -30.41 6.67
C LYS A 70 28.44 -30.16 5.88
N ILE A 71 28.49 -30.35 4.57
CA ILE A 71 27.31 -30.38 3.71
C ILE A 71 26.51 -31.62 4.12
N GLY A 72 25.46 -31.41 4.91
CA GLY A 72 24.48 -32.43 5.24
C GLY A 72 23.79 -32.91 3.95
N LYS A 73 23.65 -34.23 3.81
CA LYS A 73 22.90 -34.85 2.72
C LYS A 73 21.50 -34.22 2.61
N PRO A 74 20.99 -33.93 1.40
CA PRO A 74 19.61 -33.52 1.23
C PRO A 74 18.69 -34.61 1.81
N SER A 75 17.90 -34.23 2.81
CA SER A 75 16.87 -35.07 3.41
C SER A 75 15.84 -35.42 2.33
N PRO A 76 15.43 -36.69 2.21
CA PRO A 76 14.39 -37.08 1.27
C PRO A 76 13.07 -36.39 1.61
N SER A 77 12.47 -35.86 0.54
CA SER A 77 11.16 -35.21 0.46
C SER A 77 10.09 -35.95 1.26
N PRO A 78 9.29 -35.28 2.11
CA PRO A 78 8.05 -35.85 2.59
C PRO A 78 7.05 -35.87 1.43
N SER A 79 6.74 -37.10 1.04
CA SER A 79 5.55 -37.58 0.38
C SER A 79 4.40 -36.57 0.23
N SER A 80 3.99 -36.41 -1.03
CA SER A 80 2.73 -35.83 -1.46
C SER A 80 1.56 -36.36 -0.63
N PHE A 81 1.08 -35.55 0.30
CA PHE A 81 -0.27 -35.70 0.82
C PHE A 81 -1.23 -35.27 -0.29
N GLY A 82 -1.88 -36.25 -0.90
CA GLY A 82 -3.00 -36.00 -1.80
C GLY A 82 -4.15 -35.40 -1.01
N PHE A 83 -4.21 -34.07 -0.94
CA PHE A 83 -5.47 -33.38 -0.66
C PHE A 83 -6.30 -33.42 -1.94
N GLN A 84 -7.17 -34.41 -2.03
CA GLN A 84 -8.38 -34.28 -2.84
C GLN A 84 -9.29 -33.30 -2.11
N THR A 85 -9.13 -32.00 -2.37
CA THR A 85 -10.23 -31.07 -2.15
C THR A 85 -11.16 -31.19 -3.35
N PRO A 86 -12.41 -31.65 -3.20
CA PRO A 86 -13.42 -31.35 -4.20
C PRO A 86 -13.52 -29.82 -4.27
N ILE A 87 -13.31 -29.30 -5.47
CA ILE A 87 -13.55 -27.92 -5.86
C ILE A 87 -15.03 -27.83 -6.24
N PRO A 88 -15.93 -27.25 -5.42
CA PRO A 88 -17.13 -26.61 -5.92
C PRO A 88 -16.86 -25.09 -5.98
N THR A 89 -15.92 -24.68 -6.83
CA THR A 89 -15.54 -23.25 -7.01
C THR A 89 -16.48 -22.51 -7.98
N SER A 90 -17.73 -22.98 -8.15
CA SER A 90 -18.74 -22.21 -8.89
C SER A 90 -19.80 -21.56 -8.00
N GLN A 91 -19.94 -21.99 -6.75
CA GLN A 91 -21.01 -21.48 -5.86
C GLN A 91 -20.52 -20.51 -4.79
N LEU A 92 -19.22 -20.46 -4.47
CA LEU A 92 -18.70 -19.55 -3.44
C LEU A 92 -18.40 -18.14 -3.97
N LEU A 93 -18.28 -17.98 -5.30
CA LEU A 93 -18.03 -16.68 -5.92
C LEU A 93 -19.31 -15.83 -6.01
N SER A 94 -20.49 -16.46 -6.11
CA SER A 94 -21.73 -15.75 -6.42
C SER A 94 -22.19 -14.73 -5.37
N LYS A 95 -21.84 -14.93 -4.10
CA LYS A 95 -22.23 -14.02 -3.01
C LYS A 95 -21.35 -12.77 -2.96
N TYR A 96 -20.07 -12.88 -3.32
CA TYR A 96 -19.13 -11.75 -3.28
C TYR A 96 -19.09 -10.95 -4.59
N ASP A 97 -19.63 -11.53 -5.67
CA ASP A 97 -19.67 -10.90 -6.99
C ASP A 97 -20.96 -10.09 -7.26
N LEU A 98 -21.97 -10.21 -6.39
CA LEU A 98 -23.23 -9.47 -6.54
C LEU A 98 -23.10 -8.07 -5.91
N ASP A 99 -23.07 -7.06 -6.78
CA ASP A 99 -23.04 -5.64 -6.46
C ASP A 99 -24.09 -4.95 -7.35
N SER A 100 -25.27 -4.72 -6.78
CA SER A 100 -26.46 -4.24 -7.47
C SER A 100 -26.39 -2.75 -7.82
N ASN A 101 -25.69 -1.94 -7.02
CA ASN A 101 -25.58 -0.49 -7.21
C ASN A 101 -24.22 -0.05 -7.81
N GLY A 102 -23.27 -0.98 -7.95
CA GLY A 102 -21.97 -0.76 -8.57
C GLY A 102 -20.97 0.01 -7.71
N ASP A 103 -21.13 0.04 -6.39
CA ASP A 103 -20.30 0.81 -5.46
C ASP A 103 -19.10 0.03 -4.88
N ALA A 104 -18.89 -1.20 -5.36
CA ALA A 104 -17.87 -2.14 -4.94
C ALA A 104 -18.03 -2.70 -3.51
N ILE A 105 -19.22 -2.56 -2.91
CA ILE A 105 -19.63 -3.25 -1.70
C ILE A 105 -20.61 -4.36 -2.09
N PRO A 106 -20.34 -5.64 -1.77
CA PRO A 106 -21.27 -6.71 -2.12
C PRO A 106 -22.63 -6.58 -1.40
N ASP A 107 -23.72 -6.90 -2.09
CA ASP A 107 -25.12 -6.75 -1.62
C ASP A 107 -25.36 -7.33 -0.21
N PHE A 108 -24.71 -8.45 0.12
CA PHE A 108 -24.89 -9.09 1.42
C PHE A 108 -24.27 -8.31 2.57
N VAL A 109 -23.22 -7.53 2.30
CA VAL A 109 -22.57 -6.66 3.29
C VAL A 109 -23.49 -5.49 3.57
N GLU A 110 -24.10 -4.93 2.51
CA GLU A 110 -25.09 -3.86 2.62
C GLU A 110 -26.32 -4.31 3.42
N GLU A 111 -26.88 -5.49 3.11
CA GLU A 111 -28.01 -6.06 3.86
C GLU A 111 -27.65 -6.29 5.34
N ALA A 112 -26.44 -6.80 5.63
CA ALA A 112 -25.96 -7.01 6.99
C ALA A 112 -25.76 -5.70 7.79
N LEU A 113 -25.51 -4.59 7.09
CA LEU A 113 -25.39 -3.25 7.66
C LEU A 113 -26.73 -2.49 7.71
N GLY A 114 -27.81 -3.06 7.17
CA GLY A 114 -29.11 -2.41 7.06
C GLY A 114 -29.17 -1.33 5.98
N TRP A 115 -28.31 -1.43 4.96
CA TRP A 115 -28.33 -0.58 3.77
C TRP A 115 -29.16 -1.24 2.66
N ASP A 116 -29.66 -0.43 1.72
CA ASP A 116 -30.41 -0.93 0.55
C ASP A 116 -29.43 -1.23 -0.59
N PRO A 117 -29.30 -2.50 -1.05
CA PRO A 117 -28.32 -2.87 -2.06
C PRO A 117 -28.51 -2.21 -3.43
N LYS A 118 -29.68 -1.63 -3.68
CA LYS A 118 -30.00 -0.95 -4.94
C LYS A 118 -29.71 0.54 -4.91
N THR A 119 -29.44 1.10 -3.74
CA THR A 119 -29.33 2.54 -3.55
C THR A 119 -27.92 2.88 -3.11
N ASN A 120 -27.20 3.64 -3.94
CA ASN A 120 -25.86 4.08 -3.60
C ASN A 120 -25.92 5.32 -2.69
N PRO A 121 -25.56 5.21 -1.39
CA PRO A 121 -25.63 6.33 -0.46
C PRO A 121 -24.66 7.47 -0.79
N CYS A 122 -23.63 7.23 -1.61
CA CYS A 122 -22.74 8.29 -2.08
C CYS A 122 -23.43 9.21 -3.10
N VAL A 123 -24.43 8.72 -3.84
CA VAL A 123 -25.11 9.48 -4.91
C VAL A 123 -26.26 10.32 -4.35
N SER A 124 -26.95 9.87 -3.30
CA SER A 124 -28.16 10.55 -2.82
C SER A 124 -27.88 11.79 -1.97
N ASP A 125 -26.79 11.84 -1.18
CA ASP A 125 -26.67 12.87 -0.14
C ASP A 125 -25.34 13.65 -0.07
N VAL A 126 -24.27 13.23 -0.77
CA VAL A 126 -22.93 13.81 -0.55
C VAL A 126 -22.20 14.29 -1.81
N CYS A 127 -22.59 13.81 -3.00
CA CYS A 127 -22.02 14.29 -4.24
C CYS A 127 -22.84 15.48 -4.75
N GLY A 128 -22.56 16.70 -4.25
CA GLY A 128 -23.13 17.93 -4.81
C GLY A 128 -23.02 17.96 -6.34
N GLU A 129 -23.99 18.62 -7.00
CA GLU A 129 -24.28 18.57 -8.45
C GLU A 129 -23.18 17.91 -9.30
N ALA A 130 -23.26 16.58 -9.41
CA ALA A 130 -22.40 15.84 -10.32
C ALA A 130 -22.84 16.18 -11.76
N PHE A 131 -22.19 17.17 -12.36
CA PHE A 131 -22.32 17.43 -13.79
C PHE A 131 -21.90 16.18 -14.57
N ALA A 132 -22.90 15.51 -15.15
CA ALA A 132 -22.71 14.40 -16.06
C ALA A 132 -21.64 14.75 -17.11
N GLY A 133 -20.50 14.05 -17.06
CA GLY A 133 -19.41 14.22 -18.03
C GLY A 133 -18.08 14.73 -17.46
N THR A 134 -18.03 15.19 -16.22
CA THR A 134 -16.75 15.61 -15.61
C THR A 134 -16.13 14.44 -14.86
N ILE A 135 -15.15 13.75 -15.45
CA ILE A 135 -14.31 12.80 -14.70
C ILE A 135 -13.51 13.62 -13.68
N VAL A 136 -14.02 13.69 -12.44
CA VAL A 136 -13.29 14.27 -11.33
C VAL A 136 -12.12 13.35 -11.05
N LYS A 137 -10.91 13.71 -11.54
CA LYS A 137 -9.66 13.06 -11.14
C LYS A 137 -9.41 13.38 -9.67
N LYS A 138 -10.03 12.59 -8.79
CA LYS A 138 -9.77 12.63 -7.36
C LYS A 138 -8.42 11.98 -7.11
N ALA A 139 -7.54 12.70 -6.42
CA ALA A 139 -6.31 12.11 -5.93
C ALA A 139 -6.67 11.06 -4.87
N THR A 140 -6.41 9.79 -5.17
CA THR A 140 -6.65 8.68 -4.24
C THR A 140 -5.31 8.21 -3.70
N ASN A 141 -5.18 8.16 -2.38
CA ASN A 141 -4.04 7.53 -1.73
C ASN A 141 -4.28 6.03 -1.70
N LEU A 142 -3.43 5.27 -2.37
CA LEU A 142 -3.52 3.81 -2.45
C LEU A 142 -2.35 3.19 -1.68
N LEU A 143 -2.67 2.27 -0.76
CA LEU A 143 -1.69 1.44 -0.06
C LEU A 143 -1.85 0.00 -0.53
N PHE A 144 -0.82 -0.52 -1.20
CA PHE A 144 -0.78 -1.93 -1.59
C PHE A 144 -0.07 -2.74 -0.50
N ILE A 145 -0.75 -3.76 0.01
CA ILE A 145 -0.15 -4.73 0.94
C ILE A 145 0.05 -6.03 0.15
N LEU A 146 1.30 -6.43 0.01
CA LEU A 146 1.68 -7.66 -0.68
C LEU A 146 2.06 -8.73 0.33
N ASP A 147 1.46 -9.92 0.21
CA ASP A 147 1.91 -11.09 0.96
C ASP A 147 3.31 -11.52 0.51
N SER A 148 4.19 -11.78 1.48
CA SER A 148 5.57 -12.23 1.27
C SER A 148 5.82 -13.61 1.92
N SER A 149 4.77 -14.37 2.20
CA SER A 149 4.88 -15.73 2.70
C SER A 149 5.63 -16.66 1.73
N GLY A 150 6.15 -17.80 2.24
CA GLY A 150 6.98 -18.71 1.44
C GLY A 150 6.28 -19.29 0.19
N SER A 151 4.95 -19.37 0.18
CA SER A 151 4.17 -19.82 -0.98
C SER A 151 4.29 -18.87 -2.18
N MET A 152 4.66 -17.60 -1.96
CA MET A 152 4.85 -16.60 -3.00
C MET A 152 6.18 -16.76 -3.76
N ALA A 153 7.11 -17.57 -3.22
CA ALA A 153 8.32 -17.98 -3.92
C ALA A 153 8.07 -19.11 -4.94
N GLU A 154 6.91 -19.77 -4.87
CA GLU A 154 6.52 -20.81 -5.81
C GLU A 154 6.37 -20.23 -7.23
N LYS A 155 6.78 -21.02 -8.22
CA LYS A 155 6.70 -20.63 -9.62
C LYS A 155 5.31 -20.89 -10.18
N VAL A 156 4.81 -19.92 -10.94
CA VAL A 156 3.66 -20.11 -11.81
C VAL A 156 4.10 -20.81 -13.11
N SER A 157 3.14 -21.22 -13.94
CA SER A 157 3.39 -21.88 -15.23
C SER A 157 4.29 -21.09 -16.18
N SER A 158 4.36 -19.76 -16.02
CA SER A 158 5.28 -18.87 -16.75
C SER A 158 6.75 -18.97 -16.31
N GLY A 159 7.04 -19.76 -15.26
CA GLY A 159 8.39 -19.96 -14.71
C GLY A 159 8.87 -18.85 -13.76
N LYS A 160 8.13 -17.75 -13.63
CA LYS A 160 8.36 -16.68 -12.65
C LYS A 160 7.75 -17.06 -11.31
N SER A 161 8.27 -16.50 -10.20
CA SER A 161 7.60 -16.65 -8.90
C SER A 161 6.33 -15.81 -8.84
N LYS A 162 5.36 -16.24 -8.04
CA LYS A 162 4.08 -15.52 -7.84
C LYS A 162 4.31 -14.05 -7.44
N ILE A 163 5.31 -13.77 -6.60
CA ILE A 163 5.64 -12.40 -6.20
C ILE A 163 6.18 -11.54 -7.35
N GLU A 164 6.92 -12.11 -8.30
CA GLU A 164 7.42 -11.37 -9.47
C GLU A 164 6.30 -11.07 -10.47
N GLU A 165 5.34 -11.98 -10.61
CA GLU A 165 4.14 -11.74 -11.40
C GLU A 165 3.30 -10.61 -10.78
N ALA A 166 3.06 -10.65 -9.46
CA ALA A 166 2.32 -9.62 -8.74
C ALA A 166 2.99 -8.23 -8.85
N LYS A 167 4.33 -8.16 -8.72
CA LYS A 167 5.09 -6.93 -8.95
C LYS A 167 4.96 -6.42 -10.38
N THR A 168 4.84 -7.30 -11.37
CA THR A 168 4.70 -6.89 -12.78
C THR A 168 3.37 -6.19 -13.00
N VAL A 169 2.28 -6.72 -12.45
CA VAL A 169 0.94 -6.11 -12.53
C VAL A 169 0.91 -4.73 -11.86
N LEU A 170 1.59 -4.58 -10.73
CA LEU A 170 1.63 -3.30 -10.01
C LEU A 170 2.48 -2.21 -10.69
N LYS A 171 3.37 -2.59 -11.61
CA LYS A 171 4.26 -1.62 -12.27
C LYS A 171 3.59 -0.84 -13.39
N GLY A 172 2.43 -1.29 -13.90
CA GLY A 172 1.62 -0.57 -14.89
C GLY A 172 2.32 -0.39 -16.23
#